data_AF-A0A966UNE7-F1
#
_entry.id   AF-A0A966UNE7-F1
#
_cell.length_a   1.000
_cell.length_b   1.000
_cell.length_c   1.000
_cell.angle_alpha   90.00
_cell.angle_beta   90.00
_cell.angle_gamma   90.00
#
_symmetry.space_group_name_H-M   'P 1'
#
loop_
_entity.id
_entity.type
_entity.pdbx_description
1 polymer ?
#
loop_
_entity_poly.entity_id
_entity_poly.type
_entity_poly.pdbx_seq_one_letter_code
_entity_poly.pdbx_strand_id
1 'polypeptide(L)'
;MDESKQFAEYKKQRETKYKADSKDRLSKILKKKIQTTMIGALSSIEENFGFLWNNNNGQLTKDQEAMKNLYNKIRSDILDKGNNQARNIDAELAQYEVEWLRYSIKMPVIQHPNN
;
A
#
# COMPACT_ATOMS: atom_id res chain seq x y z
N MET A 1 44.23 -10.65 -9.17
CA MET A 1 43.73 -9.49 -8.39
C MET A 1 42.45 -8.86 -8.97
N ASP A 2 42.09 -9.15 -10.23
CA ASP A 2 40.98 -8.50 -10.93
C ASP A 2 39.61 -9.21 -10.70
N GLU A 3 39.59 -10.55 -10.69
CA GLU A 3 38.37 -11.35 -10.47
C GLU A 3 37.74 -11.16 -9.08
N SER A 4 38.56 -11.02 -8.02
CA SER A 4 38.06 -10.82 -6.66
C SER A 4 37.36 -9.47 -6.49
N LYS A 5 37.77 -8.45 -7.25
CA LYS A 5 37.12 -7.14 -7.28
C LYS A 5 35.79 -7.20 -8.01
N GLN A 6 35.75 -7.87 -9.18
CA GLN A 6 34.49 -8.10 -9.91
C GLN A 6 33.45 -8.87 -9.09
N PHE A 7 33.86 -9.89 -8.34
CA PHE A 7 32.94 -10.65 -7.47
C PHE A 7 32.37 -9.79 -6.34
N ALA A 8 33.20 -8.98 -5.67
CA ALA A 8 32.76 -8.09 -4.62
C ALA A 8 31.79 -7.01 -5.14
N GLU A 9 32.06 -6.47 -6.33
CA GLU A 9 31.22 -5.48 -6.98
C GLU A 9 29.86 -6.06 -7.40
N TYR A 10 29.85 -7.27 -7.98
CA TYR A 10 28.62 -7.99 -8.32
C TYR A 10 27.76 -8.27 -7.07
N LYS A 11 28.38 -8.69 -5.97
CA LYS A 11 27.67 -8.92 -4.69
C LYS A 11 27.01 -7.64 -4.18
N LYS A 12 27.75 -6.52 -4.21
CA LYS A 12 27.23 -5.20 -3.80
C LYS A 12 26.07 -4.75 -4.68
N GLN A 13 26.19 -4.89 -6.01
CA GLN A 13 25.11 -4.56 -6.93
C GLN A 13 23.83 -5.38 -6.66
N ARG A 14 23.99 -6.67 -6.37
CA ARG A 14 22.86 -7.56 -6.02
C ARG A 14 22.18 -7.15 -4.72
N GLU A 15 22.94 -6.79 -3.69
CA GLU A 15 22.42 -6.32 -2.41
C GLU A 15 21.68 -4.98 -2.54
N THR A 16 22.24 -4.03 -3.29
CA THR A 16 21.57 -2.74 -3.56
C THR A 16 20.26 -2.93 -4.31
N LYS A 17 20.26 -3.77 -5.36
CA LYS A 17 19.04 -4.10 -6.11
C LYS A 17 18.00 -4.76 -5.19
N TYR A 18 18.43 -5.68 -4.33
CA TYR A 18 17.53 -6.35 -3.40
C TYR A 18 16.86 -5.40 -2.40
N LYS A 19 17.61 -4.44 -1.85
CA LYS A 19 17.06 -3.40 -0.97
C LYS A 19 16.08 -2.50 -1.72
N ALA A 20 16.40 -2.11 -2.96
CA ALA A 20 15.52 -1.30 -3.80
C ALA A 20 14.19 -2.03 -4.11
N ASP A 21 14.26 -3.31 -4.50
CA ASP A 21 13.08 -4.13 -4.79
C ASP A 21 12.23 -4.36 -3.53
N SER A 22 12.88 -4.55 -2.37
CA SER A 22 12.21 -4.71 -1.07
C SER A 22 11.41 -3.46 -0.70
N LYS A 23 12.01 -2.27 -0.89
CA LYS A 23 11.36 -0.98 -0.65
C LYS A 23 10.19 -0.75 -1.61
N ASP A 24 10.37 -0.98 -2.90
CA ASP A 24 9.30 -0.83 -3.91
C ASP A 24 8.11 -1.74 -3.60
N ARG A 25 8.39 -2.99 -3.21
CA ARG A 25 7.35 -3.92 -2.79
C ARG A 25 6.57 -3.41 -1.57
N LEU A 26 7.26 -2.92 -0.54
CA LEU A 26 6.61 -2.39 0.65
C LEU A 26 5.76 -1.15 0.32
N SER A 27 6.29 -0.22 -0.48
CA SER A 27 5.55 0.97 -0.95
C SER A 27 4.26 0.57 -1.67
N LYS A 28 4.34 -0.36 -2.63
CA LYS A 28 3.17 -0.87 -3.37
C LYS A 28 2.10 -1.46 -2.44
N ILE A 29 2.51 -2.27 -1.46
CA ILE A 29 1.58 -2.87 -0.49
C ILE A 29 0.91 -1.80 0.36
N LEU A 30 1.67 -0.83 0.88
CA LEU A 30 1.15 0.22 1.74
C LEU A 30 0.17 1.13 0.99
N LYS A 31 0.53 1.58 -0.21
CA LYS A 31 -0.36 2.35 -1.08
C LYS A 31 -1.67 1.64 -1.34
N LYS A 32 -1.61 0.34 -1.65
CA LYS A 32 -2.80 -0.47 -1.90
C LYS A 32 -3.68 -0.57 -0.66
N LYS A 33 -3.10 -0.73 0.54
CA LYS A 33 -3.86 -0.74 1.79
C LYS A 33 -4.59 0.58 2.02
N ILE A 34 -3.92 1.73 1.83
CA ILE A 34 -4.57 3.05 1.94
C ILE A 34 -5.72 3.16 0.94
N GLN A 35 -5.48 2.79 -0.33
CA GLN A 35 -6.52 2.81 -1.36
C GLN A 35 -7.72 1.93 -0.99
N THR A 36 -7.49 0.69 -0.57
CA THR A 36 -8.56 -0.21 -0.15
C THR A 36 -9.34 0.33 1.04
N THR A 37 -8.66 0.93 2.03
CA THR A 37 -9.33 1.55 3.19
C THR A 37 -10.14 2.78 2.79
N MET A 38 -9.63 3.65 1.90
CA MET A 38 -10.37 4.81 1.39
C MET A 38 -11.66 4.37 0.66
N ILE A 39 -11.53 3.43 -0.27
CA ILE A 39 -12.68 2.93 -1.03
C ILE A 39 -13.66 2.20 -0.11
N GLY A 40 -13.16 1.43 0.86
CA GLY A 40 -13.99 0.80 1.88
C GLY A 40 -14.78 1.82 2.72
N ALA A 41 -14.14 2.91 3.14
CA ALA A 41 -14.82 3.98 3.88
C ALA A 41 -15.93 4.64 3.05
N LEU A 42 -15.69 4.89 1.76
CA LEU A 42 -16.72 5.41 0.86
C LEU A 42 -17.87 4.42 0.66
N SER A 43 -17.56 3.13 0.48
CA SER A 43 -18.57 2.06 0.36
C SER A 43 -19.46 2.01 1.60
N SER A 44 -18.87 2.04 2.81
CA SER A 44 -19.64 2.05 4.05
C SER A 44 -20.51 3.29 4.20
N ILE A 45 -20.06 4.46 3.73
CA ILE A 45 -20.89 5.67 3.72
C ILE A 45 -22.06 5.52 2.73
N GLU A 46 -21.81 5.01 1.53
CA GLU A 46 -22.86 4.77 0.52
C GLU A 46 -23.88 3.73 0.99
N GLU A 47 -23.45 2.66 1.65
CA GLU A 47 -24.34 1.63 2.17
C GLU A 47 -25.24 2.16 3.30
N ASN A 48 -24.70 2.95 4.22
CA ASN A 48 -25.44 3.43 5.39
C ASN A 48 -26.25 4.70 5.13
N PHE A 49 -25.76 5.59 4.27
CA PHE A 49 -26.35 6.91 4.05
C PHE A 49 -26.83 7.13 2.61
N GLY A 50 -26.58 6.19 1.69
CA GLY A 50 -26.95 6.31 0.27
C GLY A 50 -28.42 6.60 0.02
N PHE A 51 -29.32 6.13 0.90
CA PHE A 51 -30.75 6.41 0.84
C PHE A 51 -31.09 7.91 0.93
N LEU A 52 -30.20 8.73 1.50
CA LEU A 52 -30.40 10.18 1.63
C LEU A 52 -30.25 10.93 0.31
N TRP A 53 -29.59 10.35 -0.70
CA TRP A 53 -29.34 11.00 -1.99
C TRP A 53 -29.57 10.10 -3.21
N ASN A 54 -29.92 8.83 -3.02
CA ASN A 54 -30.42 7.96 -4.08
C ASN A 54 -31.93 7.87 -3.99
N ASN A 55 -32.62 8.22 -5.07
CA ASN A 55 -34.06 8.05 -5.19
C ASN A 55 -34.37 7.12 -6.36
N ASN A 56 -35.09 6.03 -6.10
CA ASN A 56 -35.45 5.04 -7.13
C ASN A 56 -36.49 5.57 -8.12
N ASN A 57 -37.12 6.71 -7.82
CA ASN A 57 -38.24 7.28 -8.58
C ASN A 57 -37.84 8.42 -9.53
N GLY A 58 -36.54 8.64 -9.76
CA GLY A 58 -36.03 9.54 -10.80
C GLY A 58 -36.15 11.06 -10.54
N GLN A 59 -36.97 11.50 -9.58
CA GLN A 59 -37.02 12.90 -9.13
C GLN A 59 -36.24 13.08 -7.83
N LEU A 60 -35.07 13.70 -7.92
CA LEU A 60 -34.31 14.15 -6.76
C LEU A 60 -34.98 15.41 -6.19
N THR A 61 -35.29 15.43 -4.89
CA THR A 61 -35.69 16.68 -4.23
C THR A 61 -34.48 17.62 -4.12
N LYS A 62 -34.72 18.94 -3.99
CA LYS A 62 -33.64 19.94 -3.78
C LYS A 62 -32.74 19.57 -2.58
N ASP A 63 -33.32 18.99 -1.54
CA ASP A 63 -32.60 18.55 -0.35
C ASP A 63 -31.71 17.32 -0.63
N GLN A 64 -32.19 16.37 -1.43
CA GLN A 64 -31.39 15.21 -1.85
C GLN A 64 -30.23 15.63 -2.77
N GLU A 65 -30.42 16.64 -3.62
CA GLU A 65 -29.37 17.22 -4.46
C GLU A 65 -28.30 17.92 -3.62
N ALA A 66 -28.70 18.71 -2.62
CA ALA A 66 -27.79 19.32 -1.66
C ALA A 66 -26.98 18.26 -0.89
N MET A 67 -27.64 17.17 -0.47
CA MET A 67 -26.99 16.07 0.24
C MET A 67 -26.00 15.30 -0.65
N LYS A 68 -26.35 15.08 -1.92
CA LYS A 68 -25.46 14.49 -2.92
C LYS A 68 -24.22 15.35 -3.16
N ASN A 69 -24.39 16.67 -3.22
CA ASN A 69 -23.27 17.61 -3.37
C ASN A 69 -22.34 17.58 -2.16
N LEU A 70 -22.90 17.50 -0.94
CA LEU A 70 -22.10 17.34 0.27
C LEU A 70 -21.34 16.01 0.29
N TYR A 71 -22.00 14.91 -0.10
CA TYR A 71 -21.35 13.61 -0.23
C TYR A 71 -20.20 13.66 -1.25
N ASN A 72 -20.42 14.26 -2.43
CA ASN A 72 -19.38 14.42 -3.44
C ASN A 72 -18.18 15.23 -2.92
N LYS A 73 -18.42 16.28 -2.12
CA LYS A 73 -17.35 17.04 -1.47
C LYS A 73 -16.56 16.18 -0.50
N ILE A 74 -17.23 15.44 0.38
CA ILE A 74 -16.59 14.52 1.34
C ILE A 74 -15.79 13.44 0.60
N ARG A 75 -16.36 12.90 -0.49
CA ARG A 75 -15.71 11.90 -1.33
C ARG A 75 -14.39 12.42 -1.89
N SER A 76 -14.40 13.63 -2.47
CA SER A 76 -13.18 14.28 -2.97
C SER A 76 -12.16 14.50 -1.84
N ASP A 77 -12.59 15.03 -0.69
CA ASP A 77 -11.70 15.27 0.45
C ASP A 77 -11.05 13.98 0.97
N ILE A 78 -11.78 12.86 1.02
CA ILE A 78 -11.25 11.55 1.45
C ILE A 78 -10.20 11.06 0.44
N LEU A 79 -10.51 11.12 -0.86
CA LEU A 79 -9.61 10.68 -1.92
C LEU A 79 -8.32 11.51 -1.96
N ASP A 80 -8.43 12.84 -1.85
CA ASP A 80 -7.29 13.74 -1.84
C ASP A 80 -6.39 13.50 -0.63
N LYS A 81 -6.98 13.32 0.56
CA LYS A 81 -6.22 13.01 1.78
C LYS A 81 -5.46 11.70 1.65
N GLY A 82 -6.08 10.62 1.21
CA GLY A 82 -5.35 9.35 1.11
C GLY A 82 -4.38 9.29 -0.08
N ASN A 83 -4.62 10.04 -1.16
CA ASN A 83 -3.61 10.24 -2.21
C ASN A 83 -2.38 10.99 -1.68
N ASN A 84 -2.57 12.01 -0.84
CA ASN A 84 -1.47 12.69 -0.19
C ASN A 84 -0.70 11.76 0.77
N GLN A 85 -1.41 10.93 1.55
CA GLN A 85 -0.74 9.95 2.41
C GLN A 85 0.03 8.89 1.62
N ALA A 86 -0.48 8.46 0.46
CA ALA A 86 0.23 7.56 -0.43
C ALA A 86 1.55 8.16 -0.95
N ARG A 87 1.61 9.48 -1.19
CA ARG A 87 2.85 10.19 -1.56
C ARG A 87 3.82 10.34 -0.38
N ASN A 88 3.29 10.65 0.81
CA ASN A 88 4.10 10.78 2.02
C ASN A 88 4.83 9.47 2.37
N ILE A 89 4.17 8.33 2.18
CA ILE A 89 4.80 7.02 2.40
C ILE A 89 6.03 6.80 1.51
N ASP A 90 6.01 7.23 0.26
CA ASP A 90 7.20 7.12 -0.60
C ASP A 90 8.35 7.98 -0.09
N ALA A 91 8.03 9.19 0.38
CA ALA A 91 9.01 10.12 0.95
C ALA A 91 9.61 9.57 2.25
N GLU A 92 8.79 8.98 3.12
CA GLU A 92 9.24 8.33 4.35
C GLU A 92 10.10 7.11 4.04
N LEU A 93 9.64 6.21 3.17
CA LEU A 93 10.41 5.02 2.78
C LEU A 93 11.74 5.37 2.10
N ALA A 94 11.90 6.58 1.56
CA ALA A 94 13.18 7.07 1.04
C ALA A 94 14.23 7.34 2.11
N GLN A 95 13.83 7.51 3.36
CA GLN A 95 14.72 7.79 4.48
C GLN A 95 15.15 6.53 5.24
N TYR A 96 14.55 5.37 4.92
CA TYR A 96 14.83 4.10 5.60
C TYR A 96 15.49 3.08 4.67
N GLU A 97 16.40 2.28 5.24
CA GLU A 97 16.83 1.03 4.60
C GLU A 97 15.80 -0.07 4.87
N VAL A 98 15.17 -0.56 3.80
CA VAL A 98 14.16 -1.61 3.89
C VAL A 98 14.73 -2.90 3.33
N GLU A 99 14.74 -3.94 4.16
CA GLU A 99 15.11 -5.29 3.74
C GLU A 99 13.93 -6.24 3.96
N TRP A 100 13.51 -6.93 2.90
CA TRP A 100 12.50 -7.96 3.04
C TRP A 100 13.14 -9.22 3.64
N LEU A 101 12.74 -9.60 4.85
CA LEU A 101 13.37 -10.70 5.59
C LEU A 101 13.06 -12.11 5.06
N ARG A 102 12.23 -12.25 4.01
CA ARG A 102 11.70 -13.54 3.50
C ARG A 102 11.17 -14.45 4.63
N TYR A 103 10.69 -15.64 4.29
CA TYR A 103 10.45 -16.66 5.32
C TYR A 103 11.79 -17.35 5.60
N SER A 104 12.34 -17.16 6.80
CA SER A 104 13.54 -17.87 7.25
C SER A 104 13.11 -19.06 8.12
N ILE A 105 13.37 -20.28 7.66
CA ILE A 105 13.19 -21.49 8.47
C ILE A 105 14.59 -21.98 8.85
N LYS A 106 14.91 -21.96 10.14
CA LYS A 106 16.10 -22.64 10.66
C LYS A 106 15.77 -24.12 10.82
N MET A 107 16.15 -24.94 9.85
CA MET A 107 16.00 -26.39 9.94
C MET A 107 17.12 -26.95 10.85
N PRO A 108 16.80 -27.67 11.94
CA PRO A 108 17.81 -28.35 12.73
C PRO A 108 18.36 -29.55 11.94
N VAL A 109 19.69 -29.64 11.85
CA VAL A 109 20.36 -30.79 11.23
C VAL A 109 20.56 -31.85 12.32
N ILE A 110 19.87 -32.99 12.20
CA ILE A 110 20.13 -34.16 13.04
C ILE A 110 21.28 -34.92 12.40
N GLN A 111 22.45 -34.96 13.04
CA GLN A 111 23.55 -35.82 12.59
C GLN A 111 23.20 -37.25 13.01
N HIS A 112 23.04 -38.14 12.02
CA HIS A 112 22.90 -39.56 12.29
C HIS A 112 24.23 -40.08 12.84
N PRO A 113 24.27 -40.79 13.99
CA PRO A 113 25.49 -41.43 14.45
C PRO A 113 25.90 -42.48 13.41
N ASN A 114 27.14 -42.41 12.94
CA ASN A 114 27.75 -43.45 12.11
C ASN A 114 27.97 -44.67 13.01
N ASN A 115 27.33 -45.78 12.66
CA ASN A 115 27.54 -47.10 13.26
C ASN A 115 28.76 -47.76 12.62
#